data_AF-A0A2R4WQN3-F1
#
_entry.id   AF-A0A2R4WQN3-F1
#
_cell.length_a   1.000
_cell.length_b   1.000
_cell.length_c   1.000
_cell.angle_alpha   90.00
_cell.angle_beta   90.00
_cell.angle_gamma   90.00
#
_symmetry.space_group_name_H-M   'P 1'
#
loop_
_entity.id
_entity.type
_entity.pdbx_description
1 polymer ?
#
loop_
_entity_poly.entity_id
_entity_poly.type
_entity_poly.pdbx_seq_one_letter_code
_entity_poly.pdbx_strand_id
1 'polypeptide(L)'
;MTAAATIGVETPLQEDVAVLLSLADAVAARLYPEAQRRPITPESLAVPGTPILVARIAGAAAGLRAVIEHGAGAVELKRMIVAAEARGRGVGSALVRGAESEARRLGARAIVLEVGSRNTEAQALYRRAGFTCRGPFPPYRALPVSLFLERAIPA
;
A
#
# COMPACT_ATOMS: atom_id res chain seq x y z
N MET A 1 26.24 4.54 10.12
CA MET A 1 24.98 3.87 10.54
C MET A 1 23.84 4.47 9.75
N THR A 2 23.20 3.71 8.86
CA THR A 2 22.00 4.16 8.13
C THR A 2 20.82 4.17 9.11
N ALA A 3 20.16 5.31 9.28
CA ALA A 3 18.97 5.40 10.13
C ALA A 3 17.89 4.40 9.64
N ALA A 4 17.32 3.66 10.58
CA ALA A 4 16.21 2.75 10.32
C ALA A 4 14.91 3.55 10.07
N ALA A 5 13.99 2.98 9.30
CA ALA A 5 12.69 3.59 9.10
C ALA A 5 11.79 3.37 10.33
N THR A 6 11.15 4.43 10.80
CA THR A 6 10.03 4.35 11.75
C THR A 6 8.72 4.34 10.97
N ILE A 7 7.72 3.61 11.47
CA ILE A 7 6.38 3.54 10.85
C ILE A 7 5.37 4.20 11.80
N GLY A 8 4.54 5.09 11.27
CA GLY A 8 3.43 5.71 12.00
C GLY A 8 2.17 5.77 11.16
N VAL A 9 1.00 5.79 11.82
CA VAL A 9 -0.25 6.20 11.17
C VAL A 9 -0.29 7.72 11.21
N GLU A 10 -0.29 8.35 10.04
CA GLU A 10 -0.21 9.80 9.88
C GLU A 10 -1.36 10.34 9.04
N THR A 11 -1.52 11.67 8.97
CA THR A 11 -2.56 12.27 8.14
C THR A 11 -2.07 12.38 6.69
N PRO A 12 -2.90 12.03 5.68
CA PRO A 12 -2.50 12.22 4.28
C PRO A 12 -2.39 13.70 3.89
N LEU A 13 -2.91 14.61 4.71
CA LEU A 13 -2.94 16.06 4.45
C LEU A 13 -1.60 16.76 4.72
N GLN A 14 -0.59 16.05 5.23
CA GLN A 14 0.77 16.57 5.34
C GLN A 14 1.38 16.74 3.95
N GLU A 15 2.13 17.83 3.74
CA GLU A 15 2.72 18.16 2.44
C GLU A 15 3.61 17.05 1.89
N ASP A 16 4.51 16.50 2.72
CA ASP A 16 5.43 15.43 2.31
C ASP A 16 4.73 14.09 2.03
N VAL A 17 3.61 13.82 2.71
CA VAL A 17 2.74 12.67 2.44
C VAL A 17 1.95 12.85 1.14
N ALA A 18 1.45 14.05 0.87
CA ALA A 18 0.77 14.39 -0.37
C ALA A 18 1.71 14.28 -1.60
N VAL A 19 2.99 14.64 -1.45
CA VAL A 19 4.02 14.40 -2.47
C VAL A 19 4.17 12.91 -2.76
N LEU A 20 4.29 12.07 -1.74
CA LEU A 20 4.35 10.62 -1.92
C LEU A 20 3.08 10.07 -2.58
N LEU A 21 1.89 10.55 -2.23
CA LEU A 21 0.64 10.15 -2.90
C LEU A 21 0.65 10.51 -4.39
N SER A 22 1.15 11.70 -4.73
CA SER A 22 1.31 12.14 -6.12
C SER A 22 2.30 11.26 -6.89
N LEU A 23 3.40 10.84 -6.24
CA LEU A 23 4.35 9.89 -6.82
C LEU A 23 3.70 8.50 -7.03
N ALA A 24 2.89 8.03 -6.09
CA ALA A 24 2.16 6.77 -6.21
C ALA A 24 1.18 6.81 -7.40
N ASP A 25 0.47 7.92 -7.59
CA ASP A 25 -0.43 8.14 -8.72
C ASP A 25 0.32 8.18 -10.06
N ALA A 26 1.47 8.86 -10.13
CA ALA A 26 2.30 8.87 -11.32
C ALA A 26 2.81 7.46 -11.70
N VAL A 27 3.16 6.64 -10.71
CA VAL A 27 3.53 5.23 -10.94
C VAL A 27 2.32 4.42 -11.41
N ALA A 28 1.16 4.57 -10.79
CA ALA A 28 -0.07 3.90 -11.21
C ALA A 28 -0.45 4.26 -12.65
N ALA A 29 -0.25 5.52 -13.07
CA ALA A 29 -0.51 5.98 -14.42
C ALA A 29 0.33 5.26 -15.49
N ARG A 30 1.54 4.80 -15.13
CA ARG A 30 2.40 4.01 -16.02
C ARG A 30 2.02 2.53 -16.07
N LEU A 31 1.38 2.03 -15.02
CA LEU A 31 1.06 0.61 -14.87
C LEU A 31 -0.32 0.24 -15.40
N TYR A 32 -1.29 1.15 -15.28
CA TYR A 32 -2.70 0.86 -15.57
C TYR A 32 -3.29 1.80 -16.63
N PRO A 33 -4.21 1.30 -17.49
CA PRO A 33 -5.02 2.14 -18.36
C PRO A 33 -5.83 3.18 -17.57
N GLU A 34 -6.05 4.36 -18.14
CA GLU A 34 -6.75 5.47 -17.49
C GLU A 34 -8.14 5.07 -16.97
N ALA A 35 -8.95 4.39 -17.79
CA ALA A 35 -10.30 3.96 -17.42
C ALA A 35 -10.36 3.01 -16.21
N GLN A 36 -9.23 2.42 -15.81
CA GLN A 36 -9.12 1.52 -14.66
C GLN A 36 -8.49 2.21 -13.43
N ARG A 37 -7.96 3.42 -13.60
CA ARG A 37 -7.40 4.18 -12.48
C ARG A 37 -8.53 4.73 -11.64
N ARG A 38 -8.40 4.56 -10.33
CA ARG A 38 -9.26 5.21 -9.35
C ARG A 38 -8.44 6.33 -8.72
N PRO A 39 -8.75 7.61 -8.98
CA PRO A 39 -8.03 8.70 -8.34
C PRO A 39 -8.25 8.60 -6.83
N ILE A 40 -7.17 8.79 -6.07
CA ILE A 40 -7.19 8.85 -4.62
C ILE A 40 -6.46 10.12 -4.25
N THR A 41 -7.17 11.07 -3.66
CA THR A 41 -6.60 12.32 -3.16
C THR A 41 -6.31 12.21 -1.67
N PRO A 42 -5.43 13.07 -1.12
CA PRO A 42 -5.25 13.18 0.32
C PRO A 42 -6.57 13.32 1.10
N GLU A 43 -7.49 14.14 0.60
CA GLU A 43 -8.79 14.39 1.23
C GLU A 43 -9.67 13.14 1.22
N SER A 44 -9.67 12.38 0.13
CA SER A 44 -10.42 11.12 0.07
C SER A 44 -9.91 10.04 1.04
N LEU A 45 -8.65 10.17 1.47
CA LEU A 45 -8.01 9.30 2.46
C LEU A 45 -8.12 9.83 3.89
N ALA A 46 -8.42 11.11 4.07
CA ALA A 46 -8.55 11.76 5.36
C ALA A 46 -9.90 11.44 6.04
N VAL A 47 -10.27 10.16 6.04
CA VAL A 47 -11.53 9.66 6.60
C VAL A 47 -11.26 8.76 7.80
N PRO A 48 -12.11 8.77 8.85
CA PRO A 48 -11.95 7.92 10.01
C PRO A 48 -11.85 6.43 9.62
N GLY A 49 -10.96 5.70 10.28
CA GLY A 49 -10.80 4.25 10.06
C GLY A 49 -10.01 3.87 8.81
N THR A 50 -9.36 4.82 8.13
CA THR A 50 -8.43 4.54 7.02
C THR A 50 -6.98 4.88 7.43
N PRO A 51 -6.21 3.92 7.98
CA PRO A 51 -4.82 4.18 8.35
C PRO A 51 -3.95 4.49 7.14
N ILE A 52 -3.27 5.64 7.18
CA ILE A 52 -2.20 5.99 6.24
C ILE A 52 -0.87 5.76 6.94
N LEU A 53 -0.23 4.65 6.60
CA LEU A 53 1.06 4.30 7.14
C LEU A 53 2.13 5.07 6.39
N VAL A 54 2.92 5.84 7.13
CA VAL A 54 4.06 6.59 6.63
C VAL A 54 5.32 6.02 7.25
N ALA A 55 6.29 5.73 6.41
CA ALA A 55 7.63 5.38 6.83
C ALA A 55 8.49 6.64 6.84
N ARG A 56 9.12 6.95 7.97
CA ARG A 56 10.05 8.08 8.08
C ARG A 56 11.47 7.62 8.33
N ILE A 57 12.44 8.27 7.68
CA ILE A 57 13.87 8.06 7.90
C ILE A 57 14.47 9.41 8.28
N ALA A 58 15.05 9.49 9.49
CA ALA A 58 15.60 10.74 10.01
C ALA A 58 14.61 11.93 9.90
N GLY A 59 13.32 11.67 10.14
CA GLY A 59 12.24 12.66 10.08
C GLY A 59 11.61 12.84 8.69
N ALA A 60 12.28 12.47 7.60
CA ALA A 60 11.75 12.65 6.25
C ALA A 60 10.83 11.48 5.82
N ALA A 61 9.70 11.80 5.17
CA ALA A 61 8.80 10.79 4.61
C ALA A 61 9.48 10.01 3.48
N ALA A 62 9.66 8.71 3.70
CA ALA A 62 10.42 7.80 2.83
C ALA A 62 9.53 6.83 2.05
N GLY A 63 8.26 6.69 2.43
CA GLY A 63 7.28 5.87 1.74
C GLY A 63 5.95 5.86 2.46
N LEU A 64 4.90 5.40 1.79
CA LEU A 64 3.58 5.26 2.40
C LEU A 64 2.80 4.05 1.88
N ARG A 65 1.74 3.71 2.61
CA ARG A 65 0.69 2.75 2.24
C ARG A 65 -0.63 3.15 2.88
N ALA A 66 -1.73 3.09 2.12
CA ALA A 66 -3.08 3.19 2.67
C ALA A 66 -3.64 1.80 3.00
N VAL A 67 -4.28 1.67 4.16
CA VAL A 67 -5.04 0.48 4.61
C VAL A 67 -6.52 0.86 4.60
N ILE A 68 -7.33 0.22 3.76
CA ILE A 68 -8.73 0.58 3.53
C ILE A 68 -9.61 -0.63 3.85
N GLU A 69 -10.72 -0.45 4.55
CA GLU A 69 -11.70 -1.51 4.80
C GLU A 69 -12.25 -2.08 3.47
N HIS A 70 -12.39 -3.40 3.39
CA HIS A 70 -12.75 -4.09 2.15
C HIS A 70 -13.86 -5.15 2.31
N GLY A 71 -14.76 -4.98 3.26
CA GLY A 71 -15.85 -5.93 3.52
C GLY A 71 -15.36 -7.34 3.89
N ALA A 72 -16.30 -8.22 4.27
CA ALA A 72 -16.05 -9.62 4.60
C ALA A 72 -14.94 -9.88 5.66
N GLY A 73 -14.56 -8.86 6.43
CA GLY A 73 -13.44 -8.91 7.36
C GLY A 73 -12.07 -8.86 6.68
N ALA A 74 -11.95 -8.18 5.53
CA ALA A 74 -10.67 -7.93 4.86
C ALA A 74 -10.34 -6.43 4.85
N VAL A 75 -9.05 -6.11 4.74
CA VAL A 75 -8.58 -4.78 4.34
C VAL A 75 -7.88 -4.86 3.01
N GLU A 76 -8.06 -3.84 2.19
CA GLU A 76 -7.30 -3.63 0.97
C GLU A 76 -6.13 -2.69 1.24
N LEU A 77 -4.96 -3.09 0.77
CA LEU A 77 -3.82 -2.18 0.76
C LEU A 77 -3.73 -1.43 -0.58
N LYS A 78 -3.78 -0.10 -0.52
CA LYS A 78 -3.67 0.79 -1.70
C LYS A 78 -2.52 1.77 -1.57
N ARG A 79 -2.15 2.40 -2.70
CA ARG A 79 -1.17 3.49 -2.78
C ARG A 79 0.16 3.19 -2.09
N MET A 80 0.78 2.06 -2.42
CA MET A 80 2.15 1.80 -1.92
C MET A 80 3.16 2.57 -2.75
N ILE A 81 4.06 3.29 -2.10
CA ILE A 81 5.24 3.87 -2.73
C ILE A 81 6.40 3.96 -1.75
N VAL A 82 7.61 3.87 -2.28
CA VAL A 82 8.86 4.17 -1.56
C VAL A 82 9.60 5.22 -2.40
N ALA A 83 9.99 6.33 -1.77
CA ALA A 83 10.80 7.37 -2.37
C ALA A 83 12.06 6.75 -2.98
N ALA A 84 12.51 7.25 -4.14
CA ALA A 84 13.59 6.61 -4.89
C ALA A 84 14.88 6.51 -4.06
N GLU A 85 15.17 7.56 -3.30
CA GLU A 85 16.31 7.74 -2.41
C GLU A 85 16.27 6.82 -1.17
N ALA A 86 15.09 6.23 -0.89
CA ALA A 86 14.86 5.35 0.24
C ALA A 86 14.72 3.87 -0.15
N ARG A 87 14.82 3.52 -1.43
CA ARG A 87 14.76 2.13 -1.90
C ARG A 87 15.97 1.33 -1.44
N GLY A 88 15.81 0.00 -1.36
CA GLY A 88 16.85 -0.90 -0.85
C GLY A 88 17.10 -0.82 0.66
N ARG A 89 16.40 0.06 1.39
CA ARG A 89 16.57 0.27 2.85
C ARG A 89 15.52 -0.43 3.70
N GLY A 90 14.78 -1.38 3.13
CA GLY A 90 13.75 -2.14 3.84
C GLY A 90 12.42 -1.40 4.12
N VAL A 91 12.23 -0.19 3.59
CA VAL A 91 11.03 0.63 3.78
C VAL A 91 9.76 -0.10 3.35
N GLY A 92 9.76 -0.72 2.16
CA GLY A 92 8.60 -1.47 1.65
C GLY A 92 8.20 -2.61 2.60
N SER A 93 9.17 -3.38 3.09
CA SER A 93 8.91 -4.46 4.05
C SER A 93 8.40 -3.93 5.39
N ALA A 94 8.88 -2.77 5.85
CA ALA A 94 8.41 -2.14 7.07
C ALA A 94 6.95 -1.66 6.93
N LEU A 95 6.57 -1.07 5.80
CA LEU A 95 5.20 -0.68 5.50
C LEU A 95 4.24 -1.89 5.45
N VAL A 96 4.66 -3.00 4.84
CA VAL A 96 3.83 -4.23 4.80
C VAL A 96 3.60 -4.78 6.20
N ARG A 97 4.64 -4.83 7.04
CA ARG A 97 4.48 -5.24 8.45
C ARG A 97 3.58 -4.29 9.24
N GLY A 98 3.72 -2.98 9.04
CA GLY A 98 2.83 -1.99 9.65
C GLY A 98 1.38 -2.21 9.23
N ALA A 99 1.15 -2.54 7.96
CA ALA A 99 -0.18 -2.81 7.42
C ALA A 99 -0.81 -4.08 8.03
N GLU A 100 -0.01 -5.11 8.32
CA GLU A 100 -0.47 -6.29 9.06
C GLU A 100 -0.89 -5.95 10.49
N SER A 101 -0.13 -5.10 11.18
CA SER A 101 -0.49 -4.64 12.52
C SER A 101 -1.81 -3.86 12.50
N GLU A 102 -2.00 -2.96 11.54
CA GLU A 102 -3.25 -2.22 11.39
C GLU A 102 -4.42 -3.13 10.99
N ALA A 103 -4.20 -4.10 10.11
CA ALA A 103 -5.21 -5.10 9.75
C ALA A 103 -5.71 -5.86 10.99
N ARG A 104 -4.79 -6.31 11.86
CA ARG A 104 -5.14 -6.96 13.14
C ARG A 104 -5.92 -6.01 14.06
N ARG A 105 -5.47 -4.77 14.19
CA ARG A 105 -6.14 -3.75 15.02
C ARG A 105 -7.57 -3.48 14.56
N LEU A 106 -7.81 -3.56 13.25
CA LEU A 106 -9.12 -3.41 12.62
C LEU A 106 -9.97 -4.70 12.66
N GLY A 107 -9.47 -5.79 13.23
CA GLY A 107 -10.17 -7.08 13.29
C GLY A 107 -10.26 -7.80 11.94
N ALA A 108 -9.42 -7.43 10.98
CA ALA A 108 -9.39 -8.06 9.67
C ALA A 108 -8.72 -9.43 9.72
N ARG A 109 -9.30 -10.39 9.00
CA ARG A 109 -8.84 -11.77 8.84
C ARG A 109 -8.01 -11.96 7.57
N ALA A 110 -8.01 -10.98 6.68
CA ALA A 110 -7.25 -11.03 5.44
C ALA A 110 -6.82 -9.63 4.98
N ILE A 111 -5.73 -9.61 4.23
CA ILE A 111 -5.27 -8.47 3.46
C ILE A 111 -5.35 -8.81 1.99
N VAL A 112 -5.95 -7.95 1.18
CA VAL A 112 -6.01 -8.07 -0.29
C VAL A 112 -5.33 -6.88 -0.97
N LEU A 113 -4.83 -7.08 -2.18
CA LEU A 113 -4.31 -5.99 -3.01
C LEU A 113 -4.32 -6.32 -4.50
N GLU A 114 -4.33 -5.27 -5.31
CA GLU A 114 -3.97 -5.31 -6.73
C GLU A 114 -2.53 -4.81 -6.91
N VAL A 115 -1.78 -5.48 -7.80
CA VAL A 115 -0.44 -5.05 -8.23
C VAL A 115 -0.30 -5.21 -9.74
N GLY A 116 0.30 -4.22 -10.40
CA GLY A 116 0.48 -4.25 -11.84
C GLY A 116 1.39 -5.41 -12.26
N SER A 117 1.03 -6.11 -13.34
CA SER A 117 1.77 -7.29 -13.81
C SER A 117 3.22 -6.97 -14.22
N ARG A 118 3.50 -5.71 -14.57
CA ARG A 118 4.86 -5.19 -14.85
C ARG A 118 5.63 -4.70 -13.61
N ASN A 119 4.98 -4.61 -12.45
CA ASN A 119 5.61 -4.15 -11.21
C ASN A 119 6.26 -5.32 -10.45
N THR A 120 7.33 -5.86 -11.03
CA THR A 120 8.00 -7.08 -10.55
C THR A 120 8.62 -6.91 -9.15
N GLU A 121 9.13 -5.71 -8.83
CA GLU A 121 9.68 -5.39 -7.51
C GLU A 121 8.61 -5.49 -6.41
N ALA A 122 7.44 -4.88 -6.62
CA ALA A 122 6.33 -4.96 -5.66
C ALA A 122 5.80 -6.40 -5.54
N GLN A 123 5.69 -7.14 -6.65
CA GLN A 123 5.31 -8.55 -6.62
C GLN A 123 6.27 -9.39 -5.78
N ALA A 124 7.58 -9.20 -5.95
CA ALA A 124 8.60 -9.89 -5.17
C ALA A 124 8.51 -9.54 -3.68
N LEU A 125 8.26 -8.26 -3.36
CA LEU A 125 8.04 -7.81 -1.99
C LEU A 125 6.84 -8.52 -1.34
N TYR A 126 5.68 -8.52 -2.00
CA TYR A 126 4.47 -9.14 -1.46
C TYR A 126 4.63 -10.66 -1.31
N ARG A 127 5.22 -11.35 -2.29
CA ARG A 127 5.49 -12.80 -2.19
C ARG A 127 6.42 -13.13 -1.03
N ARG A 128 7.49 -12.37 -0.82
CA ARG A 128 8.39 -12.53 0.35
C ARG A 128 7.66 -12.25 1.67
N ALA A 129 6.68 -11.36 1.64
CA ALA A 129 5.78 -11.12 2.75
C ALA A 129 4.63 -12.14 2.82
N GLY A 130 4.71 -13.29 2.16
CA GLY A 130 3.74 -14.38 2.30
C GLY A 130 2.39 -14.14 1.62
N PHE A 131 2.28 -13.17 0.72
CA PHE A 131 1.09 -13.02 -0.11
C PHE A 131 1.07 -14.07 -1.23
N THR A 132 -0.11 -14.61 -1.49
CA THR A 132 -0.37 -15.60 -2.54
C THR A 132 -1.29 -15.04 -3.62
N CYS A 133 -1.21 -15.57 -4.84
CA CYS A 133 -2.10 -15.16 -5.92
C CYS A 133 -3.54 -15.54 -5.64
N ARG A 134 -4.47 -14.70 -6.10
CA ARG A 134 -5.91 -14.95 -6.08
C ARG A 134 -6.61 -14.35 -7.29
N GLY A 135 -7.92 -14.58 -7.39
CA GLY A 135 -8.78 -13.92 -8.38
C GLY A 135 -9.04 -12.44 -8.07
N PRO A 136 -9.64 -11.69 -9.02
CA PRO A 136 -10.10 -10.34 -8.75
C PRO A 136 -11.10 -10.30 -7.59
N PHE A 137 -11.22 -9.15 -6.95
CA PHE A 137 -12.19 -8.86 -5.90
C PHE A 137 -12.97 -7.61 -6.26
N PRO A 138 -14.23 -7.44 -5.83
CA PRO A 138 -14.96 -6.21 -6.05
C PRO A 138 -14.13 -4.99 -5.63
N PRO A 139 -14.21 -3.85 -6.32
CA PRO A 139 -14.90 -3.62 -7.59
C PRO A 139 -14.02 -3.98 -8.82
N TYR A 140 -12.88 -4.64 -8.61
CA TYR A 140 -11.96 -5.03 -9.66
C TYR A 140 -12.47 -6.20 -10.50
N ARG A 141 -12.09 -6.18 -11.78
CA ARG A 141 -12.29 -7.27 -12.74
C ARG A 141 -10.93 -7.76 -13.20
N ALA A 142 -10.89 -8.97 -13.76
CA ALA A 142 -9.65 -9.49 -14.33
C ALA A 142 -9.15 -8.59 -15.47
N LEU A 143 -7.88 -8.21 -15.42
CA LEU A 143 -7.20 -7.45 -16.46
C LEU A 143 -5.83 -8.08 -16.73
N PRO A 144 -5.37 -8.13 -17.99
CA PRO A 144 -4.03 -8.65 -18.31
C PRO A 144 -2.88 -7.89 -17.62
N VAL A 145 -3.14 -6.64 -17.23
CA VAL A 145 -2.18 -5.76 -16.58
C VAL A 145 -2.19 -5.85 -15.04
N SER A 146 -3.05 -6.69 -14.46
CA SER A 146 -3.27 -6.75 -13.01
C SER A 146 -3.07 -8.16 -12.47
N LEU A 147 -2.42 -8.24 -11.32
CA LEU A 147 -2.37 -9.42 -10.47
C LEU A 147 -3.01 -9.09 -9.13
N PHE A 148 -3.80 -10.01 -8.60
CA PHE A 148 -4.45 -9.86 -7.32
C PHE A 148 -3.82 -10.82 -6.32
N LEU A 149 -3.46 -10.30 -5.16
CA LEU A 149 -2.83 -11.09 -4.10
C LEU A 149 -3.65 -11.00 -2.82
N GLU A 150 -3.58 -12.04 -1.99
CA GLU A 150 -4.06 -12.03 -0.62
C GLU A 150 -3.04 -12.58 0.36
N ARG A 151 -3.24 -12.24 1.62
CA ARG A 151 -2.63 -12.92 2.75
C ARG A 151 -3.64 -13.03 3.88
N ALA A 152 -3.79 -14.22 4.45
CA ALA A 152 -4.55 -14.41 5.68
C ALA A 152 -3.82 -13.78 6.87
N ILE A 153 -4.59 -13.15 7.76
CA ILE A 153 -4.11 -12.64 9.03
C ILE A 153 -4.53 -13.64 10.11
N PRO A 154 -3.57 -14.37 10.71
CA PRO A 154 -3.87 -15.27 11.80
C PRO A 154 -4.51 -14.49 12.96
N ALA A 155 -5.47 -15.13 13.61
CA ALA A 155 -6.07 -14.67 14.85
C ALA A 155 -5.02 -14.54 15.96
#